data_AF-U2C542-F1
#
_entry.id   AF-U2C542-F1
#
_cell.length_a   1.000
_cell.length_b   1.000
_cell.length_c   1.000
_cell.angle_alpha   90.00
_cell.angle_beta   90.00
_cell.angle_gamma   90.00
#
_symmetry.space_group_name_H-M   'P 1'
#
loop_
_entity.id
_entity.type
_entity.pdbx_description
1 polymer ?
#
loop_
_entity_poly.entity_id
_entity_poly.type
_entity_poly.pdbx_seq_one_letter_code
_entity_poly.pdbx_strand_id
1 'polypeptide(L)'
;MSNPSDNIRTIRHDLSPYLFNFLRDDDAPTILHEILTSGTLLSKEHEYICFTDAPITCYLSNLEYFDSWKERGYKAMFSQYGIGIARDWLIENLGARPVIYGQAEEIYFLNESIRWRFQELDIHKGDYSWLREWRIPMKELNLYDIPREHIIFIAPKEEELKEYAVDWEFDVDFDYDHGETHPYLIETPKDIRYWKGFSLDRIKEIENDFVLSAHTKSQIIGEKL
;
A
#
# COMPACT_ATOMS: atom_id res chain seq x y z
N MET A 1 3.81 -31.43 11.04
CA MET A 1 3.12 -30.77 12.18
C MET A 1 2.63 -29.43 11.68
N SER A 2 1.39 -29.03 11.98
CA SER A 2 0.91 -27.68 11.64
C SER A 2 1.75 -26.63 12.38
N ASN A 3 2.10 -25.53 11.72
CA ASN A 3 2.85 -24.45 12.37
C ASN A 3 1.95 -23.85 13.47
N PRO A 4 2.35 -23.87 14.76
CA PRO A 4 1.53 -23.33 15.85
C PRO A 4 1.17 -21.84 15.66
N SER A 5 1.97 -21.12 14.88
CA SER A 5 1.71 -19.73 14.53
C SER A 5 0.54 -19.52 13.57
N ASP A 6 0.08 -20.55 12.85
CA ASP A 6 -1.02 -20.37 11.89
C ASP A 6 -2.33 -20.05 12.61
N ASN A 7 -2.59 -20.73 13.74
CA ASN A 7 -3.78 -20.49 14.55
C ASN A 7 -3.74 -19.15 15.29
N ILE A 8 -2.57 -18.75 15.81
CA ILE A 8 -2.47 -17.49 16.56
C ILE A 8 -2.68 -16.27 15.66
N ARG A 9 -2.26 -16.39 14.39
CA ARG A 9 -2.43 -15.36 13.36
C ARG A 9 -3.91 -15.05 13.14
N THR A 10 -4.77 -16.06 13.05
CA THR A 10 -6.21 -15.84 12.85
C THR A 10 -6.95 -15.38 14.11
N ILE A 11 -6.38 -15.55 15.30
CA ILE A 11 -7.02 -15.19 16.57
C ILE A 11 -6.63 -13.77 17.02
N ARG A 12 -5.41 -13.32 16.71
CA ARG A 12 -4.97 -11.99 17.12
C ARG A 12 -5.30 -10.92 16.08
N HIS A 13 -6.14 -9.97 16.47
CA HIS A 13 -6.59 -8.88 15.59
C HIS A 13 -5.52 -7.81 15.35
N ASP A 14 -4.45 -7.81 16.13
CA ASP A 14 -3.31 -6.89 15.98
C ASP A 14 -2.24 -7.42 15.01
N LEU A 15 -2.53 -8.49 14.25
CA LEU A 15 -1.68 -9.05 13.20
C LEU A 15 -2.36 -8.87 11.83
N SER A 16 -1.56 -8.50 10.83
CA SER A 16 -2.00 -8.41 9.44
C SER A 16 -1.30 -9.49 8.59
N PRO A 17 -1.99 -10.11 7.62
CA PRO A 17 -1.34 -10.92 6.58
C PRO A 17 -0.68 -10.05 5.50
N TYR A 18 -0.85 -8.73 5.53
CA TYR A 18 -0.27 -7.78 4.59
C TYR A 18 0.73 -6.85 5.29
N LEU A 19 1.64 -6.27 4.50
CA LEU A 19 2.35 -5.04 4.83
C LEU A 19 1.81 -3.93 3.93
N PHE A 20 1.42 -2.80 4.51
CA PHE A 20 0.80 -1.70 3.78
C PHE A 20 1.77 -0.55 3.54
N ASN A 21 1.85 -0.08 2.31
CA ASN A 21 2.45 1.20 1.95
C ASN A 21 1.31 2.19 1.70
N PHE A 22 1.05 3.09 2.64
CA PHE A 22 0.10 4.17 2.45
C PHE A 22 0.78 5.35 1.74
N LEU A 23 0.11 5.88 0.73
CA LEU A 23 0.65 6.96 -0.08
C LEU A 23 0.67 8.25 0.74
N ARG A 24 1.75 9.01 0.61
CA ARG A 24 1.84 10.37 1.15
C ARG A 24 1.12 11.33 0.20
N ASP A 25 0.74 12.49 0.71
CA ASP A 25 0.25 13.66 -0.06
C ASP A 25 -1.26 13.71 -0.33
N ASP A 26 -1.72 14.93 -0.62
CA ASP A 26 -3.10 15.26 -0.94
C ASP A 26 -3.48 14.80 -2.36
N ASP A 27 -2.47 14.46 -3.19
CA ASP A 27 -2.61 13.96 -4.56
C ASP A 27 -2.40 12.43 -4.66
N ALA A 28 -2.69 11.72 -3.58
CA ALA A 28 -2.62 10.27 -3.51
C ALA A 28 -3.36 9.52 -4.65
N PRO A 29 -4.53 9.99 -5.16
CA PRO A 29 -5.17 9.40 -6.35
C PRO A 29 -4.26 9.41 -7.58
N THR A 30 -3.59 10.54 -7.85
CA THR A 30 -2.69 10.69 -8.99
C THR A 30 -1.45 9.82 -8.82
N ILE A 31 -0.85 9.81 -7.61
CA ILE A 31 0.29 8.94 -7.31
C ILE A 31 -0.08 7.47 -7.50
N LEU A 32 -1.28 7.07 -7.07
CA LEU A 32 -1.77 5.71 -7.26
C LEU A 32 -1.93 5.37 -8.75
N HIS A 33 -2.51 6.28 -9.53
CA HIS A 33 -2.61 6.14 -10.97
C HIS A 33 -1.23 6.02 -11.64
N GLU A 34 -0.25 6.83 -11.26
CA GLU A 34 1.14 6.71 -11.74
C GLU A 34 1.76 5.34 -11.41
N ILE A 35 1.54 4.83 -10.20
CA ILE A 35 2.02 3.50 -9.79
C ILE A 35 1.36 2.40 -10.63
N LEU A 36 0.06 2.51 -10.92
CA LEU A 36 -0.66 1.53 -11.75
C LEU A 36 -0.19 1.54 -13.20
N THR A 37 0.01 2.73 -13.75
CA THR A 37 0.46 2.92 -15.13
C THR A 37 1.92 2.47 -15.31
N SER A 38 2.81 2.83 -14.38
CA SER A 38 4.22 2.43 -14.44
C SER A 38 4.46 0.99 -13.96
N GLY A 39 3.59 0.48 -13.08
CA GLY A 39 3.83 -0.73 -12.31
C GLY A 39 4.85 -0.55 -11.19
N THR A 40 5.29 0.66 -10.87
CA THR A 40 6.45 0.88 -9.99
C THR A 40 6.07 1.62 -8.72
N LEU A 41 6.39 1.02 -7.56
CA LEU A 41 6.41 1.70 -6.27
C LEU A 41 7.81 2.25 -5.99
N LEU A 42 7.93 3.57 -5.83
CA LEU A 42 9.21 4.27 -5.65
C LEU A 42 9.33 4.91 -4.27
N SER A 43 10.47 4.70 -3.61
CA SER A 43 10.89 5.47 -2.43
C SER A 43 11.56 6.77 -2.85
N LYS A 44 10.97 7.90 -2.48
CA LYS A 44 11.48 9.24 -2.82
C LYS A 44 12.63 9.69 -1.92
N GLU A 45 12.60 9.29 -0.64
CA GLU A 45 13.48 9.83 0.41
C GLU A 45 14.60 8.87 0.83
N HIS A 46 14.44 7.57 0.58
CA HIS A 46 15.31 6.53 1.13
C HIS A 46 15.71 5.50 0.07
N GLU A 47 16.79 4.79 0.33
CA GLU A 47 17.23 3.64 -0.48
C GLU A 47 16.51 2.33 -0.07
N TYR A 48 15.38 2.47 0.61
CA TYR A 48 14.49 1.41 1.04
C TYR A 48 13.03 1.86 0.91
N ILE A 49 12.11 0.92 0.71
CA ILE A 49 10.66 1.18 0.72
C ILE A 49 10.11 0.80 2.10
N CYS A 50 9.31 1.69 2.68
CA CYS A 50 8.67 1.52 3.98
C CYS A 50 7.27 0.95 3.84
N PHE A 51 6.88 0.12 4.81
CA PHE A 51 5.54 -0.39 4.99
C PHE A 51 5.18 -0.33 6.48
N THR A 52 3.91 -0.51 6.80
CA THR A 52 3.44 -0.81 8.15
C THR A 52 2.87 -2.23 8.21
N ASP A 53 3.09 -2.95 9.32
CA ASP A 53 2.37 -4.18 9.63
C ASP A 53 1.17 -3.95 10.56
N ALA A 54 0.84 -2.68 10.83
CA ALA A 54 -0.35 -2.32 11.59
C ALA A 54 -1.59 -2.78 10.81
N PRO A 55 -2.46 -3.61 11.42
CA PRO A 55 -3.69 -4.05 10.77
C PRO A 55 -4.56 -2.86 10.38
N ILE A 56 -5.06 -2.85 9.16
CA ILE A 56 -5.82 -1.72 8.65
C ILE A 56 -7.14 -1.51 9.41
N THR A 57 -7.71 -2.60 9.96
CA THR A 57 -8.88 -2.52 10.86
C THR A 57 -8.60 -1.75 12.15
N CYS A 58 -7.34 -1.67 12.59
CA CYS A 58 -6.92 -0.89 13.75
C CYS A 58 -6.25 0.43 13.38
N TYR A 59 -5.68 0.53 12.18
CA TYR A 59 -4.93 1.69 11.70
C TYR A 59 -5.83 2.78 11.09
N LEU A 60 -7.11 2.46 10.81
CA LEU A 60 -8.06 3.43 10.25
C LEU A 60 -8.12 4.73 11.06
N SER A 61 -8.15 4.66 12.40
CA SER A 61 -8.17 5.86 13.25
C SER A 61 -6.94 6.74 13.05
N ASN A 62 -5.79 6.15 12.71
CA ASN A 62 -4.57 6.89 12.41
C ASN A 62 -4.72 7.59 11.05
N LEU A 63 -5.23 6.89 10.04
CA LEU A 63 -5.49 7.48 8.72
C LEU A 63 -6.49 8.64 8.79
N GLU A 64 -7.60 8.48 9.52
CA GLU A 64 -8.57 9.55 9.77
C GLU A 64 -7.93 10.74 10.52
N TYR A 65 -7.08 10.44 11.52
CA TYR A 65 -6.36 11.48 12.24
C TYR A 65 -5.39 12.25 11.33
N PHE A 66 -4.64 11.59 10.44
CA PHE A 66 -3.76 12.27 9.49
C PHE A 66 -4.55 13.07 8.45
N ASP A 67 -5.67 12.55 7.98
CA ASP A 67 -6.51 13.26 7.02
C ASP A 67 -7.07 14.56 7.62
N SER A 68 -7.43 14.56 8.90
CA SER A 68 -7.87 15.77 9.63
C SER A 68 -6.79 16.87 9.74
N TRP A 69 -5.54 16.61 9.36
CA TRP A 69 -4.50 17.62 9.31
C TRP A 69 -4.70 18.58 8.13
N LYS A 70 -5.37 18.11 7.06
CA LYS A 70 -5.74 18.94 5.90
C LYS A 70 -6.67 20.08 6.29
N GLU A 71 -7.62 19.83 7.19
CA GLU A 71 -8.50 20.86 7.76
C GLU A 71 -7.72 21.96 8.50
N ARG A 72 -6.51 21.64 8.96
CA ARG A 72 -5.60 22.55 9.66
C ARG A 72 -4.54 23.18 8.74
N GLY A 73 -4.62 22.92 7.42
CA GLY A 73 -3.69 23.45 6.42
C GLY A 73 -2.34 22.73 6.35
N TYR A 74 -2.22 21.53 6.94
CA TYR A 74 -1.03 20.70 6.85
C TYR A 74 -1.25 19.53 5.88
N LYS A 75 -0.17 19.06 5.26
CA LYS A 75 -0.20 17.81 4.48
C LYS A 75 -0.41 16.62 5.41
N ALA A 76 -1.27 15.68 5.01
CA ALA A 76 -1.44 14.43 5.73
C ALA A 76 -0.15 13.59 5.67
N MET A 77 0.25 12.99 6.80
CA MET A 77 1.41 12.10 6.84
C MET A 77 1.19 10.86 5.95
N PHE A 78 0.01 10.27 6.02
CA PHE A 78 -0.47 9.21 5.14
C PHE A 78 -1.89 9.52 4.68
N SER A 79 -2.17 9.24 3.42
CA SER A 79 -3.51 9.26 2.85
C SER A 79 -4.24 7.94 3.12
N GLN A 80 -5.52 7.92 2.75
CA GLN A 80 -6.37 6.73 2.77
C GLN A 80 -6.17 5.80 1.55
N TYR A 81 -5.24 6.12 0.66
CA TYR A 81 -4.85 5.25 -0.46
C TYR A 81 -3.57 4.50 -0.11
N GLY A 82 -3.50 3.25 -0.54
CA GLY A 82 -2.32 2.44 -0.29
C GLY A 82 -2.29 1.13 -1.04
N ILE A 83 -1.17 0.43 -0.85
CA ILE A 83 -0.88 -0.85 -1.46
C ILE A 83 -0.54 -1.83 -0.33
N GLY A 84 -1.33 -2.89 -0.19
CA GLY A 84 -1.03 -4.01 0.68
C GLY A 84 -0.36 -5.13 -0.11
N ILE A 85 0.76 -5.65 0.40
CA ILE A 85 1.43 -6.82 -0.20
C ILE A 85 1.54 -7.92 0.84
N ALA A 86 1.30 -9.17 0.45
CA ALA A 86 1.35 -10.32 1.35
C ALA A 86 2.68 -10.35 2.13
N ARG A 87 2.61 -10.25 3.46
CA ARG A 87 3.77 -10.09 4.33
C ARG A 87 4.78 -11.21 4.15
N ASP A 88 4.29 -12.45 4.18
CA ASP A 88 5.17 -13.62 4.10
C ASP A 88 5.86 -13.69 2.73
N TRP A 89 5.18 -13.29 1.64
CA TRP A 89 5.78 -13.19 0.32
C TRP A 89 6.91 -12.15 0.29
N LEU A 90 6.70 -10.97 0.87
CA LEU A 90 7.74 -9.94 0.99
C LEU A 90 8.94 -10.38 1.84
N ILE A 91 8.71 -11.15 2.92
CA ILE A 91 9.77 -11.68 3.78
C ILE A 91 10.65 -12.68 3.04
N GLU A 92 10.01 -13.61 2.33
CA GLU A 92 10.65 -14.74 1.64
C GLU A 92 11.36 -14.29 0.37
N ASN A 93 10.76 -13.38 -0.41
CA ASN A 93 11.25 -13.03 -1.75
C ASN A 93 12.06 -11.72 -1.77
N LEU A 94 11.68 -10.72 -0.97
CA LEU A 94 12.30 -9.38 -1.01
C LEU A 94 13.04 -9.00 0.28
N GLY A 95 13.11 -9.91 1.25
CA GLY A 95 13.86 -9.69 2.48
C GLY A 95 13.25 -8.62 3.39
N ALA A 96 11.93 -8.42 3.37
CA ALA A 96 11.27 -7.45 4.24
C ALA A 96 11.54 -7.74 5.72
N ARG A 97 11.89 -6.72 6.49
CA ARG A 97 12.19 -6.85 7.93
C ARG A 97 11.62 -5.69 8.73
N PRO A 98 11.29 -5.91 10.02
CA PRO A 98 10.91 -4.82 10.91
C PRO A 98 12.10 -3.91 11.18
N VAL A 99 11.77 -2.63 11.39
CA VAL A 99 12.68 -1.58 11.81
C VAL A 99 13.26 -1.86 13.20
N ILE A 100 14.49 -1.43 13.42
CA ILE A 100 15.20 -1.45 14.69
C ILE A 100 15.16 -0.03 15.25
N TYR A 101 14.40 0.17 16.31
CA TYR A 101 14.31 1.45 17.00
C TYR A 101 15.36 1.53 18.11
N GLY A 102 16.06 2.66 18.20
CA GLY A 102 17.07 2.89 19.22
C GLY A 102 17.54 4.34 19.29
N GLN A 103 18.37 4.66 20.28
CA GLN A 103 19.04 5.96 20.37
C GLN A 103 20.02 6.14 19.22
N ALA A 104 20.26 7.39 18.79
CA ALA A 104 21.06 7.71 17.61
C ALA A 104 22.44 7.01 17.59
N GLU A 105 23.05 6.81 18.75
CA GLU A 105 24.35 6.17 18.90
C GLU A 105 24.30 4.64 18.69
N GLU A 106 23.14 4.00 18.86
CA GLU A 106 22.99 2.56 18.73
C GLU A 106 23.16 2.05 17.29
N ILE A 107 23.02 2.93 16.30
CA ILE A 107 23.31 2.61 14.89
C ILE A 107 24.75 2.10 14.69
N TYR A 108 25.69 2.57 15.53
CA TYR A 108 27.10 2.20 15.45
C TYR A 108 27.37 0.79 15.99
N PHE A 109 26.43 0.21 16.76
CA PHE A 109 26.49 -1.20 17.18
C PHE A 109 25.98 -2.15 16.11
N LEU A 110 25.28 -1.64 15.10
CA LEU A 110 24.75 -2.43 13.98
C LEU A 110 25.78 -2.57 12.86
N ASN A 111 25.81 -3.76 12.26
CA ASN A 111 26.53 -3.99 11.01
C ASN A 111 25.95 -3.11 9.89
N GLU A 112 26.81 -2.53 9.06
CA GLU A 112 26.41 -1.66 7.94
C GLU A 112 25.36 -2.29 7.04
N SER A 113 25.42 -3.60 6.80
CA SER A 113 24.49 -4.32 5.94
C SER A 113 23.05 -4.34 6.45
N ILE A 114 22.81 -3.98 7.71
CA ILE A 114 21.47 -3.94 8.32
C ILE A 114 21.08 -2.55 8.83
N ARG A 115 21.95 -1.53 8.68
CA ARG A 115 21.67 -0.16 9.15
C ARG A 115 20.48 0.50 8.46
N TRP A 116 20.11 0.07 7.25
CA TRP A 116 18.89 0.50 6.57
C TRP A 116 17.61 0.21 7.37
N ARG A 117 17.66 -0.71 8.34
CA ARG A 117 16.55 -1.00 9.27
C ARG A 117 16.50 -0.06 10.46
N PHE A 118 17.54 0.74 10.72
CA PHE A 118 17.61 1.56 11.93
C PHE A 118 16.72 2.79 11.82
N GLN A 119 16.03 3.13 12.90
CA GLN A 119 15.28 4.36 13.07
C GLN A 119 15.57 4.93 14.45
N GLU A 120 15.96 6.21 14.51
CA GLU A 120 16.13 6.90 15.79
C GLU A 120 14.78 6.96 16.52
N LEU A 121 14.77 6.55 17.79
CA LEU A 121 13.66 6.69 18.71
C LEU A 121 14.00 7.72 19.76
N ASP A 122 13.41 8.90 19.62
CA ASP A 122 13.56 10.02 20.56
C ASP A 122 12.17 10.46 21.02
N ILE A 123 11.74 10.03 22.21
CA ILE A 123 10.41 10.33 22.76
C ILE A 123 10.17 11.84 22.99
N HIS A 124 11.22 12.67 22.95
CA HIS A 124 11.09 14.13 23.09
C HIS A 124 10.88 14.82 21.74
N LYS A 125 11.33 14.23 20.62
CA LYS A 125 11.11 14.75 19.26
C LYS A 125 9.91 14.11 18.58
N GLY A 126 9.66 12.83 18.85
CA GLY A 126 8.60 12.03 18.27
C GLY A 126 8.87 10.54 18.40
N ASP A 127 7.89 9.81 18.90
CA ASP A 127 7.88 8.35 18.84
C ASP A 127 7.25 7.94 17.51
N TYR A 128 7.97 7.19 16.67
CA TYR A 128 7.45 6.62 15.42
C TYR A 128 7.28 5.09 15.50
N SER A 129 7.53 4.48 16.66
CA SER A 129 7.44 3.03 16.84
C SER A 129 6.00 2.51 16.70
N TRP A 130 4.99 3.36 16.96
CA TRP A 130 3.58 3.03 16.74
C TRP A 130 3.23 2.86 15.26
N LEU A 131 4.06 3.31 14.32
CA LEU A 131 3.92 3.00 12.89
C LEU A 131 4.17 1.53 12.59
N ARG A 132 4.84 0.81 13.50
CA ARG A 132 5.23 -0.58 13.34
C ARG A 132 5.86 -0.83 11.97
N GLU A 133 6.91 -0.05 11.71
CA GLU A 133 7.48 0.07 10.37
C GLU A 133 8.24 -1.21 9.96
N TRP A 134 8.04 -1.61 8.71
CA TRP A 134 8.79 -2.63 8.00
C TRP A 134 9.46 -2.00 6.79
N ARG A 135 10.61 -2.54 6.38
CA ARG A 135 11.37 -2.03 5.23
C ARG A 135 11.80 -3.17 4.31
N ILE A 136 11.95 -2.87 3.02
CA ILE A 136 12.71 -3.67 2.05
C ILE A 136 13.90 -2.85 1.54
N PRO A 137 15.10 -3.43 1.38
CA PRO A 137 16.33 -2.69 1.05
C PRO A 137 16.45 -2.41 -0.45
N MET A 138 15.42 -1.78 -1.03
CA MET A 138 15.41 -1.32 -2.41
C MET A 138 14.67 -0.01 -2.54
N LYS A 139 15.09 0.82 -3.49
CA LYS A 139 14.47 2.11 -3.78
C LYS A 139 13.22 1.99 -4.64
N GLU A 140 13.20 1.01 -5.53
CA GLU A 140 12.17 0.80 -6.54
C GLU A 140 11.68 -0.64 -6.47
N LEU A 141 10.36 -0.82 -6.51
CA LEU A 141 9.71 -2.12 -6.55
C LEU A 141 8.75 -2.17 -7.73
N ASN A 142 9.03 -3.05 -8.69
CA ASN A 142 8.12 -3.34 -9.78
C ASN A 142 7.04 -4.33 -9.31
N LEU A 143 5.79 -3.89 -9.32
CA LEU A 143 4.62 -4.66 -8.92
C LEU A 143 4.34 -5.84 -9.87
N TYR A 144 4.81 -5.78 -11.12
CA TYR A 144 4.66 -6.90 -12.07
C TYR A 144 5.61 -8.06 -11.79
N ASP A 145 6.65 -7.86 -10.98
CA ASP A 145 7.52 -8.94 -10.48
C ASP A 145 6.88 -9.72 -9.33
N ILE A 146 5.75 -9.24 -8.81
CA ILE A 146 4.99 -9.87 -7.74
C ILE A 146 3.75 -10.53 -8.34
N PRO A 147 3.47 -11.81 -8.03
CA PRO A 147 2.20 -12.41 -8.41
C PRO A 147 1.02 -11.58 -7.86
N ARG A 148 0.12 -11.15 -8.75
CA ARG A 148 -0.92 -10.17 -8.44
C ARG A 148 -1.85 -10.61 -7.31
N GLU A 149 -1.99 -11.91 -7.08
CA GLU A 149 -2.73 -12.48 -5.96
C GLU A 149 -2.19 -12.09 -4.57
N HIS A 150 -0.95 -11.60 -4.50
CA HIS A 150 -0.30 -11.11 -3.29
C HIS A 150 -0.43 -9.60 -3.12
N ILE A 151 -0.96 -8.87 -4.10
CA ILE A 151 -1.12 -7.41 -4.04
C ILE A 151 -2.60 -7.07 -3.88
N ILE A 152 -2.88 -6.13 -3.00
CA ILE A 152 -4.19 -5.50 -2.84
C ILE A 152 -4.05 -3.98 -2.86
N PHE A 153 -4.99 -3.29 -3.50
CA PHE A 153 -5.10 -1.84 -3.44
C PHE A 153 -6.13 -1.42 -2.40
N ILE A 154 -5.83 -0.32 -1.71
CA ILE A 154 -6.69 0.30 -0.73
C ILE A 154 -7.09 1.67 -1.26
N ALA A 155 -8.38 1.95 -1.21
CA ALA A 155 -8.94 3.27 -1.54
C ALA A 155 -10.00 3.65 -0.49
N PRO A 156 -10.34 4.94 -0.35
CA PRO A 156 -11.35 5.41 0.60
C PRO A 156 -12.74 4.79 0.34
N LYS A 157 -13.17 4.74 -0.92
CA LYS A 157 -14.52 4.33 -1.35
C LYS A 157 -14.48 3.26 -2.43
N GLU A 158 -15.55 2.49 -2.54
CA GLU A 158 -15.69 1.42 -3.54
C GLU A 158 -15.68 1.98 -4.97
N GLU A 159 -16.27 3.15 -5.23
CA GLU A 159 -16.26 3.76 -6.57
C GLU A 159 -14.83 4.07 -7.03
N GLU A 160 -14.02 4.65 -6.15
CA GLU A 160 -12.63 4.98 -6.42
C GLU A 160 -11.78 3.72 -6.59
N LEU A 161 -12.04 2.70 -5.77
CA LEU A 161 -11.37 1.41 -5.91
C LEU A 161 -11.61 0.80 -7.30
N LYS A 162 -12.82 0.92 -7.86
CA LYS A 162 -13.13 0.39 -9.19
C LYS A 162 -12.29 1.04 -10.29
N GLU A 163 -12.01 2.34 -10.20
CA GLU A 163 -11.15 3.04 -11.18
C GLU A 163 -9.74 2.42 -11.24
N TYR A 164 -9.24 1.94 -10.11
CA TYR A 164 -7.90 1.37 -9.97
C TYR A 164 -7.83 -0.15 -10.12
N ALA A 165 -8.93 -0.84 -9.82
CA ALA A 165 -9.00 -2.29 -9.79
C ALA A 165 -9.34 -2.91 -11.15
N VAL A 166 -9.76 -2.13 -12.14
CA VAL A 166 -10.14 -2.59 -13.48
C VAL A 166 -9.00 -2.56 -14.49
N ASP A 167 -9.11 -3.42 -15.49
CA ASP A 167 -8.32 -3.33 -16.73
C ASP A 167 -8.88 -2.21 -17.61
N TRP A 168 -8.00 -1.54 -18.34
CA TRP A 168 -8.35 -0.41 -19.20
C TRP A 168 -8.09 -0.74 -20.67
N GLU A 169 -9.02 -0.37 -21.55
CA GLU A 169 -8.79 -0.27 -23.00
C GLU A 169 -8.43 1.15 -23.36
N PHE A 170 -7.48 1.26 -24.27
CA PHE A 170 -7.04 2.51 -24.84
C PHE A 170 -7.31 2.44 -26.33
N ASP A 171 -8.10 3.37 -26.84
CA ASP A 171 -8.27 3.61 -28.26
C ASP A 171 -7.72 5.00 -28.62
N VAL A 172 -7.38 5.21 -29.89
CA VAL A 172 -6.92 6.50 -30.39
C VAL A 172 -7.97 6.99 -31.38
N ASP A 173 -8.57 8.12 -31.04
CA ASP A 173 -9.52 8.81 -31.90
C ASP A 173 -8.93 10.16 -32.34
N PHE A 174 -9.54 10.76 -33.37
CA PHE A 174 -8.98 11.92 -34.05
C PHE A 174 -10.03 13.02 -34.16
N ASP A 175 -9.76 14.17 -33.55
CA ASP A 175 -10.52 15.37 -33.83
C ASP A 175 -9.97 16.06 -35.08
N TYR A 176 -10.87 16.58 -35.91
CA TYR A 176 -10.55 17.29 -37.13
C TYR A 176 -11.03 18.73 -37.01
N ASP A 177 -10.10 19.63 -36.73
CA ASP A 177 -10.36 21.06 -36.72
C ASP A 177 -9.48 21.78 -37.74
N HIS A 178 -10.10 22.60 -38.58
CA HIS A 178 -9.43 23.43 -39.58
C HIS A 178 -8.36 22.76 -40.47
N GLY A 179 -8.49 21.45 -40.74
CA GLY A 179 -7.53 20.70 -41.57
C GLY A 179 -6.31 20.18 -40.83
N GLU A 180 -6.25 20.38 -39.52
CA GLU A 180 -5.32 19.72 -38.61
C GLU A 180 -6.01 18.50 -37.96
N THR A 181 -5.23 17.46 -37.71
CA THR A 181 -5.70 16.23 -37.06
C THR A 181 -5.10 16.17 -35.67
N HIS A 182 -5.95 16.18 -34.65
CA HIS A 182 -5.54 16.13 -33.25
C HIS A 182 -5.89 14.76 -32.67
N PRO A 183 -4.91 13.85 -32.49
CA PRO A 183 -5.18 12.59 -31.83
C PRO A 183 -5.51 12.84 -30.36
N TYR A 184 -6.52 12.14 -29.86
CA TYR A 184 -6.80 12.04 -28.43
C TYR A 184 -7.01 10.58 -28.04
N LEU A 185 -6.69 10.27 -26.78
CA LEU A 185 -6.82 8.93 -26.23
C LEU A 185 -8.24 8.76 -25.67
N ILE A 186 -8.88 7.64 -25.98
CA ILE A 186 -10.13 7.22 -25.35
C ILE A 186 -9.80 6.09 -24.38
N GLU A 187 -10.06 6.32 -23.10
CA GLU A 187 -9.86 5.34 -22.03
C GLU A 187 -11.21 4.73 -21.65
N THR A 188 -11.35 3.41 -21.83
CA THR A 188 -12.58 2.69 -21.49
C THR A 188 -12.28 1.58 -20.49
N PRO A 189 -12.85 1.61 -19.26
CA PRO A 189 -12.67 0.50 -18.33
C PRO A 189 -13.37 -0.75 -18.86
N LYS A 190 -12.69 -1.90 -18.87
CA LYS A 190 -13.24 -3.17 -19.37
C LYS A 190 -14.28 -3.81 -18.47
N ASP A 191 -14.54 -3.22 -17.29
CA ASP A 191 -15.23 -3.87 -16.17
C ASP A 191 -14.64 -5.25 -15.80
N ILE A 192 -13.36 -5.48 -16.09
CA ILE A 192 -12.65 -6.72 -15.75
C ILE A 192 -11.70 -6.43 -14.60
N ARG A 193 -11.77 -7.22 -13.53
CA ARG A 193 -10.87 -7.11 -12.38
C ARG A 193 -9.43 -7.39 -12.80
N TYR A 194 -8.58 -6.38 -12.75
CA TYR A 194 -7.15 -6.52 -13.02
C TYR A 194 -6.34 -6.62 -11.73
N TRP A 195 -6.76 -5.87 -10.70
CA TRP A 195 -6.17 -5.89 -9.37
C TRP A 195 -7.19 -6.24 -8.28
N LYS A 196 -6.71 -6.82 -7.19
CA LYS A 196 -7.51 -7.02 -5.98
C LYS A 196 -7.49 -5.76 -5.14
N GLY A 197 -8.48 -5.59 -4.28
CA GLY A 197 -8.47 -4.46 -3.35
C GLY A 197 -9.62 -4.42 -2.38
N PHE A 198 -9.61 -3.41 -1.52
CA PHE A 198 -10.59 -3.22 -0.47
C PHE A 198 -10.81 -1.72 -0.22
N SER A 199 -12.06 -1.30 -0.05
CA SER A 199 -12.40 0.09 0.23
C SER A 199 -12.57 0.33 1.74
N LEU A 200 -12.08 1.47 2.23
CA LEU A 200 -12.07 1.77 3.66
C LEU A 200 -13.46 2.06 4.23
N ASP A 201 -14.39 2.59 3.45
CA ASP A 201 -15.79 2.77 3.85
C ASP A 201 -16.47 1.48 4.32
N ARG A 202 -16.01 0.31 3.83
CA ARG A 202 -16.50 -1.02 4.22
C ARG A 202 -15.72 -1.65 5.36
N ILE A 203 -14.67 -1.02 5.87
CA ILE A 203 -13.79 -1.62 6.89
C ILE A 203 -14.51 -1.88 8.22
N LYS A 204 -15.57 -1.11 8.52
CA LYS A 204 -16.40 -1.31 9.73
C LYS A 204 -17.16 -2.64 9.72
N GLU A 205 -17.30 -3.27 8.56
CA GLU A 205 -17.91 -4.59 8.38
C GLU A 205 -16.90 -5.73 8.62
N ILE A 206 -15.62 -5.39 8.78
CA ILE A 206 -14.52 -6.34 8.86
C ILE A 206 -14.00 -6.41 10.30
N GLU A 207 -14.03 -7.61 10.88
CA GLU A 207 -13.58 -7.85 12.25
C GLU A 207 -12.06 -7.70 12.42
N ASN A 208 -11.28 -8.20 11.46
CA ASN A 208 -9.82 -8.15 11.46
C ASN A 208 -9.25 -8.33 10.04
N ASP A 209 -7.96 -8.06 9.89
CA ASP A 209 -7.25 -8.16 8.60
C ASP A 209 -7.21 -9.58 7.99
N PHE A 210 -7.45 -10.64 8.76
CA PHE A 210 -7.59 -11.99 8.20
C PHE A 210 -8.94 -12.20 7.52
N VAL A 211 -10.00 -11.60 8.05
CA VAL A 211 -11.30 -11.53 7.37
C VAL A 211 -11.18 -10.69 6.09
N LEU A 212 -10.49 -9.53 6.14
CA LEU A 212 -10.16 -8.75 4.93
C LEU A 212 -9.39 -9.59 3.91
N SER A 213 -8.39 -10.36 4.36
CA SER A 213 -7.62 -11.24 3.50
C SER A 213 -8.49 -12.32 2.85
N ALA A 214 -9.46 -12.88 3.58
CA ALA A 214 -10.41 -13.83 3.00
C ALA A 214 -11.29 -13.17 1.91
N HIS A 215 -11.80 -11.97 2.16
CA HIS A 215 -12.55 -11.20 1.15
C HIS A 215 -11.72 -10.92 -0.09
N THR A 216 -10.51 -10.38 0.07
CA THR A 216 -9.62 -10.08 -1.07
C THR A 216 -9.13 -11.34 -1.80
N LYS A 217 -8.99 -12.48 -1.10
CA LYS A 217 -8.69 -13.78 -1.74
C LYS A 217 -9.85 -14.32 -2.57
N SER A 218 -11.10 -14.03 -2.20
CA SER A 218 -12.28 -14.42 -3.00
C SER A 218 -12.45 -13.63 -4.30
N GLN A 219 -11.77 -12.49 -4.45
CA GLN A 219 -11.73 -11.73 -5.70
C GLN A 219 -10.89 -12.47 -6.74
N ILE A 220 -11.45 -12.68 -7.93
CA ILE A 220 -10.81 -13.43 -9.01
C ILE A 220 -10.30 -12.45 -10.08
N ILE A 221 -8.99 -12.45 -10.33
CA ILE A 221 -8.41 -11.64 -11.41
C ILE A 221 -8.92 -12.17 -12.76
N GLY A 222 -9.39 -11.26 -13.61
CA GLY A 222 -10.03 -11.57 -14.88
C GLY A 222 -11.55 -11.76 -14.81
N GLU A 223 -12.17 -11.67 -13.63
CA GLU A 223 -13.63 -11.70 -13.50
C GLU A 223 -14.27 -10.36 -13.88
N LYS A 224 -15.55 -10.39 -14.27
CA LYS A 224 -16.32 -9.18 -14.52
C LYS A 224 -16.78 -8.55 -13.20
N LEU A 225 -16.64 -7.23 -13.05
CA LEU A 225 -17.08 -6.43 -11.91
C LEU A 225 -18.55 -5.98 -12.00
#